data_AF-A0A7S4AFZ1-F1
#
_entry.id   AF-A0A7S4AFZ1-F1
#
_cell.length_a   1.000
_cell.length_b   1.000
_cell.length_c   1.000
_cell.angle_alpha   90.00
_cell.angle_beta   90.00
_cell.angle_gamma   90.00
#
_symmetry.space_group_name_H-M   'P 1'
#
loop_
_entity.id
_entity.type
_entity.pdbx_description
1 polymer ?
#
loop_
_entity_poly.entity_id
_entity_poly.type
_entity_poly.pdbx_seq_one_letter_code
_entity_poly.pdbx_strand_id
1 'polypeptide(L)'
;NDSDNDIDNDIDFNDNSKNDNSIDDLPSVLDVADAMYFVSKPAPKSTRELQETGICLDHIVAGYSETKLELDEEEKEEGTDSDNESLNQTIGRGAMANRFLAKGELIVPVPFLHLVDRSLFEKYKGKTDTNDDDDDDDDDDDNNINGNDELLLNYCFGHSESTLILCPITNAVLVNHCSDRNGRFPCGKDNCNGNSNGNKNDDDSSNNHCTTNTNANKGPNAYYRWASESEWDKNTKNTLHMTLDEMSNHVQQHRMLSMEIVASRDIQEGEEIFIDYGEKWEEAWLKHVQNWQDDKNYDSDSSSWSSSLTAFELNHWTNDSYFGEYENDQDPLFYGDLRANVPAVSKSGRFMATCWYQTMIYNRDSERGIDDEDALSWEELSDQEILDKYAVSVGPDSEQAFEHYNDNPPGSYGDFWPCSVISEEEPLDEGKDVDGDGGDDRYVVRIFPSNFHPKKYGHSYYEDIATQLVLRDYPRSSIKFVTVPYKGDQHHPKAFRHHIEIRDEIFPEQWKNKKSQQQQQ
;
A
#
# COMPACT_ATOMS: atom_id res chain seq x y z
N ASN A 1 -38.82 22.71 -66.09
CA ASN A 1 -39.08 21.33 -65.59
C ASN A 1 -37.76 20.57 -65.61
N ASP A 2 -36.70 20.94 -64.90
CA ASP A 2 -36.50 21.49 -63.54
C ASP A 2 -37.05 20.61 -62.42
N SER A 3 -36.10 20.09 -61.63
CA SER A 3 -36.11 19.68 -60.22
C SER A 3 -34.81 18.89 -60.01
N ASP A 4 -33.65 19.56 -60.06
CA ASP A 4 -33.02 20.42 -59.05
C ASP A 4 -31.96 19.61 -58.30
N ASN A 5 -30.73 19.79 -58.80
CA ASN A 5 -29.48 19.46 -58.13
C ASN A 5 -29.14 20.64 -57.23
N ASP A 6 -29.10 20.43 -55.92
CA ASP A 6 -28.44 21.36 -55.01
C ASP A 6 -27.06 20.81 -54.66
N ILE A 7 -26.08 21.52 -55.21
CA ILE A 7 -24.66 21.48 -54.91
C ILE A 7 -24.45 22.55 -53.84
N ASP A 8 -24.13 22.15 -52.61
CA ASP A 8 -23.51 23.06 -51.65
C ASP A 8 -22.04 22.66 -51.49
N ASN A 9 -21.20 23.60 -51.95
CA ASN A 9 -19.78 23.68 -51.64
C ASN A 9 -19.63 24.38 -50.30
N ASP A 10 -19.05 23.73 -49.31
CA ASP A 10 -18.44 24.42 -48.17
C ASP A 10 -17.03 23.88 -47.91
N ILE A 11 -16.08 24.62 -48.48
CA ILE A 11 -14.83 25.12 -47.87
C ILE A 11 -14.08 24.12 -46.95
N ASP A 12 -13.07 23.48 -47.54
CA ASP A 12 -11.94 22.87 -46.84
C ASP A 12 -11.18 23.92 -46.01
N PHE A 13 -11.34 23.88 -44.69
CA PHE A 13 -10.33 24.39 -43.77
C PHE A 13 -9.37 23.26 -43.42
N ASN A 14 -8.18 23.33 -44.02
CA ASN A 14 -6.98 22.62 -43.60
C ASN A 14 -6.71 22.91 -42.11
N ASP A 15 -6.90 21.90 -41.26
CA ASP A 15 -6.24 21.83 -39.96
C ASP A 15 -5.24 20.67 -39.97
N ASN A 16 -4.06 20.97 -40.52
CA ASN A 16 -2.86 20.14 -40.39
C ASN A 16 -2.22 20.46 -39.03
N SER A 17 -2.73 19.86 -37.96
CA SER A 17 -2.05 19.86 -36.66
C SER A 17 -2.32 18.60 -35.84
N LYS A 18 -2.28 17.41 -36.48
CA LYS A 18 -2.06 16.17 -35.73
C LYS A 18 -0.57 16.02 -35.39
N ASN A 19 -0.16 16.69 -34.32
CA ASN A 19 0.92 16.21 -33.48
C ASN A 19 0.39 14.98 -32.73
N ASP A 20 0.44 13.82 -33.38
CA ASP A 20 0.44 12.53 -32.68
C ASP A 20 1.81 12.41 -31.99
N ASN A 21 1.97 13.09 -30.87
CA ASN A 21 2.78 12.56 -29.78
C ASN A 21 1.88 11.52 -29.11
N SER A 22 1.68 10.37 -29.79
CA SER A 22 1.16 9.20 -29.11
C SER A 22 2.16 8.90 -28.00
N ILE A 23 1.75 9.17 -26.77
CA ILE A 23 2.39 8.59 -25.59
C ILE A 23 2.47 7.10 -25.89
N ASP A 24 3.69 6.61 -26.09
CA ASP A 24 3.95 5.21 -26.39
C ASP A 24 3.17 4.34 -25.41
N ASP A 25 2.41 3.37 -25.93
CA ASP A 25 1.58 2.44 -25.19
C ASP A 25 2.38 1.83 -24.02
N LEU A 26 2.18 2.38 -22.82
CA LEU A 26 2.67 1.74 -21.60
C LEU A 26 1.96 0.38 -21.49
N PRO A 27 2.69 -0.70 -21.20
CA PRO A 27 2.08 -2.02 -21.05
C PRO A 27 1.01 -1.96 -19.97
N SER A 28 -0.16 -2.56 -20.25
CA SER A 28 -1.25 -2.60 -19.29
C SER A 28 -0.84 -3.39 -18.04
N VAL A 29 -1.51 -3.17 -16.92
CA VAL A 29 -1.34 -4.00 -15.70
C VAL A 29 -1.49 -5.50 -16.00
N LEU A 30 -2.33 -5.85 -16.99
CA LEU A 30 -2.47 -7.23 -17.48
C LEU A 30 -1.25 -7.70 -18.27
N ASP A 31 -0.60 -6.86 -19.07
CA ASP A 31 0.65 -7.20 -19.75
C ASP A 31 1.80 -7.39 -18.75
N VAL A 32 1.83 -6.59 -17.69
CA VAL A 32 2.78 -6.76 -16.57
C VAL A 32 2.51 -8.05 -15.80
N ALA A 33 1.24 -8.40 -15.56
CA ALA A 33 0.86 -9.64 -14.89
C ALA A 33 1.11 -10.88 -15.78
N ASP A 34 0.80 -10.81 -17.07
CA ASP A 34 1.06 -11.88 -18.04
C ASP A 34 2.57 -12.10 -18.22
N ALA A 35 3.37 -11.02 -18.18
CA ALA A 35 4.84 -11.06 -18.16
C ALA A 35 5.40 -11.83 -16.95
N MET A 36 4.72 -11.81 -15.79
CA MET A 36 5.14 -12.56 -14.59
C MET A 36 4.97 -14.07 -14.75
N TYR A 37 4.07 -14.55 -15.64
CA TYR A 37 3.69 -15.96 -15.71
C TYR A 37 3.95 -16.64 -17.08
N PHE A 38 4.28 -15.88 -18.13
CA PHE A 38 4.60 -16.45 -19.45
C PHE A 38 6.07 -16.91 -19.57
N VAL A 39 6.39 -18.04 -18.94
CA VAL A 39 7.51 -18.89 -19.38
C VAL A 39 6.95 -20.24 -19.78
N SER A 40 6.49 -20.37 -21.04
CA SER A 40 6.36 -21.56 -21.94
C SER A 40 6.15 -22.99 -21.40
N LYS A 41 5.89 -23.15 -20.12
CA LYS A 41 5.58 -24.38 -19.40
C LYS A 41 4.14 -24.24 -18.91
N PRO A 42 3.34 -25.31 -18.95
CA PRO A 42 2.02 -25.27 -18.33
C PRO A 42 2.18 -24.83 -16.87
N ALA A 43 1.24 -24.01 -16.40
CA ALA A 43 1.19 -23.63 -14.99
C ALA A 43 1.33 -24.91 -14.13
N PRO A 44 2.23 -24.92 -13.14
CA PRO A 44 2.49 -26.11 -12.35
C PRO A 44 1.18 -26.58 -11.73
N LYS A 45 0.89 -27.86 -11.89
CA LYS A 45 -0.41 -28.45 -11.59
C LYS A 45 -0.63 -28.67 -10.09
N SER A 46 0.40 -28.43 -9.29
CA SER A 46 0.36 -28.57 -7.83
C SER A 46 1.45 -27.76 -7.14
N THR A 47 1.23 -27.43 -5.87
CA THR A 47 2.25 -26.91 -4.93
C THR A 47 3.46 -27.82 -4.82
N ARG A 48 3.27 -29.14 -4.96
CA ARG A 48 4.37 -30.11 -5.00
C ARG A 48 5.25 -29.96 -6.25
N GLU A 49 4.65 -29.74 -7.41
CA GLU A 49 5.40 -29.47 -8.66
C GLU A 49 6.14 -28.13 -8.59
N LEU A 50 5.56 -27.11 -7.94
CA LEU A 50 6.23 -25.84 -7.64
C LEU A 50 7.45 -26.00 -6.74
N GLN A 51 7.35 -26.85 -5.70
CA GLN A 51 8.45 -27.19 -4.79
C GLN A 51 9.53 -28.04 -5.49
N GLU A 52 9.13 -29.02 -6.29
CA GLU A 52 10.04 -29.92 -7.02
C GLU A 52 10.78 -29.22 -8.18
N THR A 53 10.14 -28.22 -8.82
CA THR A 53 10.74 -27.43 -9.91
C THR A 53 11.57 -26.25 -9.42
N GLY A 54 11.56 -25.97 -8.11
CA GLY A 54 12.25 -24.83 -7.53
C GLY A 54 11.66 -23.48 -7.94
N ILE A 55 10.36 -23.44 -8.29
CA ILE A 55 9.66 -22.19 -8.62
C ILE A 55 9.06 -21.57 -7.35
N CYS A 56 8.76 -22.37 -6.32
CA CYS A 56 8.54 -21.92 -4.94
C CYS A 56 9.83 -22.04 -4.11
N LEU A 57 10.96 -21.54 -4.62
CA LEU A 57 12.21 -21.42 -3.84
C LEU A 57 12.24 -20.19 -2.92
N ASP A 58 11.08 -19.61 -2.62
CA ASP A 58 11.02 -18.61 -1.57
C ASP A 58 11.23 -19.37 -0.25
N HIS A 59 12.50 -19.50 0.14
CA HIS A 59 12.89 -19.97 1.46
C HIS A 59 12.59 -18.93 2.54
N ILE A 60 11.74 -17.96 2.20
CA ILE A 60 11.33 -16.85 3.02
C ILE A 60 9.80 -16.81 3.10
N VAL A 61 9.29 -16.41 4.26
CA VAL A 61 7.88 -16.08 4.48
C VAL A 61 7.80 -14.68 5.10
N ALA A 62 6.70 -13.97 4.87
CA ALA A 62 6.47 -12.71 5.57
C ALA A 62 6.28 -12.97 7.07
N GLY A 63 6.99 -12.23 7.91
CA GLY A 63 6.81 -12.23 9.36
C GLY A 63 6.96 -10.83 9.95
N TYR A 64 6.73 -10.69 11.25
CA TYR A 64 6.98 -9.43 11.96
C TYR A 64 8.44 -9.32 12.34
N SER A 65 9.10 -8.23 11.94
CA SER A 65 10.48 -7.96 12.34
C SER A 65 10.54 -7.79 13.86
N GLU A 66 11.52 -8.42 14.49
CA GLU A 66 11.84 -8.18 15.90
C GLU A 66 12.86 -7.03 16.08
N THR A 67 13.32 -6.44 14.98
CA THR A 67 14.28 -5.33 15.00
C THR A 67 13.60 -4.09 15.54
N LYS A 68 14.09 -3.60 16.68
CA LYS A 68 13.61 -2.38 17.31
C LYS A 68 14.10 -1.16 16.52
N LEU A 69 13.26 -0.14 16.41
CA LEU A 69 13.68 1.19 16.02
C LEU A 69 14.41 1.83 17.21
N GLU A 70 15.74 1.71 17.25
CA GLU A 70 16.54 2.51 18.18
C GLU A 70 16.51 3.96 17.69
N LEU A 71 15.61 4.76 18.24
CA LEU A 71 15.72 6.21 18.15
C LEU A 71 16.78 6.63 19.15
N ASP A 72 17.82 7.33 18.68
CA ASP A 72 18.93 7.82 19.52
C ASP A 72 18.36 8.47 20.80
N GLU A 73 18.53 7.80 21.94
CA GLU A 73 18.01 8.24 23.25
C GLU A 73 18.76 9.47 23.81
N GLU A 74 19.75 10.01 23.08
CA GLU A 74 20.67 11.05 23.55
C GLU A 74 20.00 12.42 23.83
N GLU A 75 18.71 12.62 23.50
CA GLU A 75 17.98 13.86 23.83
C GLU A 75 16.85 13.71 24.86
N LYS A 76 16.67 12.55 25.52
CA LYS A 76 15.75 12.49 26.67
C LYS A 76 16.41 13.12 27.90
N GLU A 77 16.32 14.44 27.99
CA GLU A 77 16.66 15.22 29.19
C GLU A 77 15.98 14.60 30.43
N GLU A 78 16.78 14.38 31.48
CA GLU A 78 16.37 13.90 32.79
C GLU A 78 15.22 14.77 33.37
N GLY A 79 13.97 14.30 33.38
CA GLY A 79 12.92 15.14 33.99
C GLY A 79 11.51 14.63 34.19
N THR A 80 11.00 13.64 33.46
CA THR A 80 9.58 13.25 33.60
C THR A 80 9.40 11.76 33.81
N ASP A 81 9.00 11.40 35.03
CA ASP A 81 8.46 10.08 35.45
C ASP A 81 7.09 9.81 34.76
N SER A 82 7.01 9.89 33.44
CA SER A 82 5.86 9.38 32.69
C SER A 82 6.13 7.91 32.37
N ASP A 83 5.20 7.06 32.77
CA ASP A 83 5.29 5.60 32.72
C ASP A 83 5.82 5.06 31.39
N ASN A 84 6.72 4.09 31.56
CA ASN A 84 7.73 3.62 30.63
C ASN A 84 7.14 2.63 29.59
N GLU A 85 6.06 2.98 28.91
CA GLU A 85 5.65 2.32 27.67
C GLU A 85 6.44 2.92 26.51
N SER A 86 7.76 2.67 26.49
CA SER A 86 8.50 2.84 25.24
C SER A 86 7.89 1.88 24.23
N LEU A 87 7.15 2.43 23.26
CA LEU A 87 6.53 1.69 22.18
C LEU A 87 7.50 0.61 21.67
N ASN A 88 7.08 -0.65 21.75
CA ASN A 88 7.75 -1.79 21.08
C ASN A 88 7.56 -1.66 19.56
N GLN A 89 7.92 -0.50 18.99
CA GLN A 89 7.78 -0.24 17.58
C GLN A 89 8.92 -0.93 16.86
N THR A 90 8.57 -1.98 16.14
CA THR A 90 9.49 -2.68 15.26
C THR A 90 9.45 -2.02 13.88
N ILE A 91 10.41 -2.33 13.02
CA ILE A 91 10.45 -1.86 11.63
C ILE A 91 9.33 -2.47 10.74
N GLY A 92 8.33 -3.13 11.34
CA GLY A 92 7.16 -3.67 10.66
C GLY A 92 7.32 -5.13 10.23
N ARG A 93 7.12 -5.41 8.95
CA ARG A 93 7.23 -6.76 8.38
C ARG A 93 8.61 -6.99 7.75
N GLY A 94 9.04 -8.25 7.72
CA GLY A 94 10.30 -8.66 7.13
C GLY A 94 10.26 -10.08 6.57
N ALA A 95 11.32 -10.45 5.85
CA ALA A 95 11.52 -11.79 5.32
C ALA A 95 12.07 -12.72 6.40
N MET A 96 11.34 -13.77 6.74
CA MET A 96 11.76 -14.79 7.71
C MET A 96 12.16 -16.06 7.01
N ALA A 97 13.28 -16.66 7.38
CA ALA A 97 13.69 -17.96 6.87
C ALA A 97 12.64 -19.04 7.21
N ASN A 98 12.07 -19.68 6.20
CA ASN A 98 11.05 -20.73 6.37
C ASN A 98 11.67 -22.11 6.72
N ARG A 99 13.00 -22.19 6.75
CA ARG A 99 13.79 -23.37 7.11
C ARG A 99 15.21 -22.95 7.43
N PHE A 100 16.02 -23.88 7.93
CA PHE A 100 17.46 -23.70 8.00
C PHE A 100 18.07 -23.49 6.59
N LEU A 101 18.97 -22.51 6.49
CA LEU A 101 19.72 -22.17 5.29
C LEU A 101 21.22 -22.16 5.63
N ALA A 102 22.01 -22.94 4.91
CA ALA A 102 23.46 -22.98 5.10
C ALA A 102 24.14 -21.77 4.47
N LYS A 103 25.32 -21.40 4.97
CA LYS A 103 26.18 -20.40 4.33
C LYS A 103 26.41 -20.72 2.85
N GLY A 104 26.18 -19.72 1.98
CA GLY A 104 26.33 -19.82 0.53
C GLY A 104 25.12 -20.44 -0.18
N GLU A 105 24.07 -20.81 0.55
CA GLU A 105 22.84 -21.31 -0.02
C GLU A 105 22.00 -20.17 -0.63
N LEU A 106 21.37 -20.46 -1.77
CA LEU A 106 20.41 -19.55 -2.38
C LEU A 106 19.21 -19.38 -1.45
N ILE A 107 18.85 -18.14 -1.15
CA ILE A 107 17.69 -17.79 -0.32
C ILE A 107 16.47 -17.57 -1.21
N VAL A 108 16.60 -16.67 -2.19
CA VAL A 108 15.51 -16.31 -3.10
C VAL A 108 16.08 -15.83 -4.44
N PRO A 109 15.57 -16.32 -5.59
CA PRO A 109 15.87 -15.72 -6.88
C PRO A 109 15.11 -14.38 -7.04
N VAL A 110 15.76 -13.39 -7.65
CA VAL A 110 15.25 -12.03 -7.78
C VAL A 110 15.20 -11.63 -9.26
N PRO A 111 14.26 -12.16 -10.06
CA PRO A 111 13.95 -11.58 -11.37
C PRO A 111 13.49 -10.14 -11.25
N PHE A 112 13.81 -9.34 -12.26
CA PHE A 112 13.49 -7.91 -12.28
C PHE A 112 12.55 -7.54 -13.43
N LEU A 113 11.61 -6.64 -13.11
CA LEU A 113 11.10 -5.66 -14.07
C LEU A 113 12.20 -4.61 -14.26
N HIS A 114 12.66 -4.43 -15.50
CA HIS A 114 13.74 -3.51 -15.83
C HIS A 114 13.18 -2.24 -16.46
N LEU A 115 13.50 -1.09 -15.85
CA LEU A 115 13.09 0.23 -16.30
C LEU A 115 14.35 0.99 -16.66
N VAL A 116 14.62 1.06 -17.96
CA VAL A 116 15.82 1.67 -18.55
C VAL A 116 15.85 3.19 -18.38
N ASP A 117 14.68 3.79 -18.18
CA ASP A 117 14.51 5.21 -17.91
C ASP A 117 13.86 5.43 -16.54
N ARG A 118 14.66 5.95 -15.60
CA ARG A 118 14.21 6.31 -14.25
C ARG A 118 13.20 7.45 -14.25
N SER A 119 13.17 8.29 -15.29
CA SER A 119 12.22 9.40 -15.37
C SER A 119 10.76 8.94 -15.40
N LEU A 120 10.50 7.67 -15.69
CA LEU A 120 9.18 7.06 -15.54
C LEU A 120 8.66 7.06 -14.09
N PHE A 121 9.56 7.14 -13.10
CA PHE A 121 9.19 7.33 -11.69
C PHE A 121 9.14 8.81 -11.29
N GLU A 122 9.57 9.73 -12.15
CA GLU A 122 9.40 11.16 -11.90
C GLU A 122 7.95 11.49 -12.28
N LYS A 123 7.10 11.72 -11.28
CA LYS A 123 5.71 12.10 -11.45
C LYS A 123 5.64 13.24 -12.46
N TYR A 124 4.82 13.07 -13.50
CA TYR A 124 4.57 14.12 -14.46
C TYR A 124 4.18 15.37 -13.67
N LYS A 125 5.00 16.43 -13.75
CA LYS A 125 4.61 17.76 -13.28
C LYS A 125 3.42 18.14 -14.15
N GLY A 126 2.23 17.75 -13.71
CA GLY A 126 1.00 18.26 -14.28
C GLY A 126 1.19 19.76 -14.28
N LYS A 127 1.20 20.37 -15.47
CA LYS A 127 0.89 21.79 -15.54
C LYS A 127 -0.45 21.88 -14.84
N THR A 128 -0.46 22.45 -13.65
CA THR A 128 -1.69 22.96 -13.09
C THR A 128 -2.14 23.94 -14.16
N ASP A 129 -3.16 23.56 -14.92
CA ASP A 129 -3.86 24.47 -15.83
C ASP A 129 -4.55 25.50 -14.94
N THR A 130 -3.76 26.37 -14.33
CA THR A 130 -4.22 27.67 -13.88
C THR A 130 -4.49 28.43 -15.16
N ASN A 131 -5.66 28.19 -15.75
CA ASN A 131 -6.32 29.10 -16.69
C ASN A 131 -6.80 30.36 -15.94
N ASP A 132 -6.00 30.83 -14.98
CA ASP A 132 -6.20 32.09 -14.31
C ASP A 132 -5.29 33.07 -15.07
N ASP A 133 -5.84 33.58 -16.18
CA ASP A 133 -5.35 34.77 -16.90
C ASP A 133 -5.49 36.05 -16.04
N ASP A 134 -5.57 35.92 -14.72
CA ASP A 134 -5.60 37.06 -13.81
C ASP A 134 -4.15 37.44 -13.48
N ASP A 135 -3.59 38.23 -14.39
CA ASP A 135 -2.57 39.23 -14.09
C ASP A 135 -2.96 39.93 -12.78
N ASP A 136 -2.29 39.61 -11.66
CA ASP A 136 -1.89 40.58 -10.63
C ASP A 136 -1.12 39.90 -9.47
N ASP A 137 0.14 40.36 -9.34
CA ASP A 137 0.94 40.50 -8.12
C ASP A 137 1.55 39.28 -7.38
N ASP A 138 2.84 39.05 -7.68
CA ASP A 138 3.98 39.02 -6.74
C ASP A 138 3.75 38.46 -5.32
N ASP A 139 3.61 37.14 -5.15
CA ASP A 139 4.04 36.48 -3.90
C ASP A 139 4.77 35.16 -4.20
N ASP A 140 6.11 35.27 -4.16
CA ASP A 140 7.13 34.22 -4.23
C ASP A 140 7.06 33.24 -3.03
N ASP A 141 5.97 32.47 -2.90
CA ASP A 141 5.96 31.34 -1.97
C ASP A 141 6.51 30.07 -2.65
N ASP A 142 7.84 30.05 -2.72
CA ASP A 142 8.74 29.00 -3.24
C ASP A 142 8.73 27.71 -2.38
N ASN A 143 7.59 27.40 -1.75
CA ASN A 143 7.33 26.13 -1.05
C ASN A 143 6.78 25.07 -2.00
N ASN A 144 7.31 25.03 -3.23
CA ASN A 144 7.09 23.96 -4.18
C ASN A 144 7.87 22.74 -3.70
N ILE A 145 7.31 22.08 -2.67
CA ILE A 145 7.78 20.81 -2.15
C ILE A 145 7.88 19.87 -3.34
N ASN A 146 9.12 19.53 -3.70
CA ASN A 146 9.50 18.58 -4.74
C ASN A 146 9.08 17.13 -4.36
N GLY A 147 7.80 16.92 -4.07
CA GLY A 147 7.20 15.63 -3.71
C GLY A 147 6.74 14.87 -4.96
N ASN A 148 7.62 14.72 -5.94
CA ASN A 148 7.27 14.23 -7.28
C ASN A 148 7.93 12.90 -7.66
N ASP A 149 8.41 12.10 -6.71
CA ASP A 149 8.88 10.74 -7.02
C ASP A 149 7.76 9.72 -6.76
N GLU A 150 7.52 8.83 -7.71
CA GLU A 150 6.63 7.68 -7.57
C GLU A 150 7.25 6.56 -6.72
N LEU A 151 6.39 5.63 -6.33
CA LEU A 151 6.42 4.97 -5.03
C LEU A 151 7.32 3.76 -4.88
N LEU A 152 7.60 3.05 -5.97
CA LEU A 152 8.22 1.74 -5.89
C LEU A 152 9.74 1.78 -5.64
N LEU A 153 10.36 2.96 -5.58
CA LEU A 153 11.82 3.05 -5.54
C LEU A 153 12.45 2.34 -4.33
N ASN A 154 11.82 2.33 -3.15
CA ASN A 154 12.43 1.82 -1.91
C ASN A 154 12.90 0.36 -1.97
N TYR A 155 12.27 -0.45 -2.80
CA TYR A 155 12.59 -1.87 -2.94
C TYR A 155 13.10 -2.22 -4.34
N CYS A 156 13.30 -1.21 -5.20
CA CYS A 156 13.97 -1.40 -6.47
C CYS A 156 15.47 -1.18 -6.30
N PHE A 157 16.25 -1.89 -7.10
CA PHE A 157 17.69 -1.74 -7.19
C PHE A 157 18.02 -0.71 -8.27
N GLY A 158 19.04 0.10 -8.04
CA GLY A 158 19.48 1.10 -9.00
C GLY A 158 20.95 1.45 -8.79
N HIS A 159 21.42 2.40 -9.58
CA HIS A 159 22.75 2.96 -9.41
C HIS A 159 22.67 4.47 -9.62
N SER A 160 23.22 5.24 -8.69
CA SER A 160 23.30 6.71 -8.75
C SER A 160 23.79 7.26 -10.11
N GLU A 161 24.70 6.56 -10.77
CA GLU A 161 25.27 6.95 -12.08
C GLU A 161 24.50 6.39 -13.30
N SER A 162 23.34 5.78 -13.10
CA SER A 162 22.51 5.16 -14.15
C SER A 162 21.07 5.67 -14.13
N THR A 163 20.40 5.59 -15.28
CA THR A 163 18.93 5.69 -15.39
C THR A 163 18.24 4.34 -15.19
N LEU A 164 18.97 3.23 -15.14
CA LEU A 164 18.39 1.90 -14.96
C LEU A 164 17.88 1.70 -13.53
N ILE A 165 16.62 1.29 -13.41
CA ILE A 165 15.97 0.81 -12.18
C ILE A 165 15.51 -0.63 -12.39
N LEU A 166 15.72 -1.48 -11.40
CA LEU A 166 15.42 -2.91 -11.42
C LEU A 166 14.50 -3.23 -10.24
N CYS A 167 13.22 -3.48 -10.52
CA CYS A 167 12.22 -3.73 -9.49
C CYS A 167 11.98 -5.23 -9.34
N PRO A 168 12.27 -5.83 -8.16
CA PRO A 168 11.98 -7.24 -7.91
C PRO A 168 10.51 -7.57 -8.17
N ILE A 169 10.25 -8.71 -8.79
CA ILE A 169 8.89 -9.25 -8.96
C ILE A 169 8.62 -10.46 -8.05
N THR A 170 9.41 -10.60 -6.97
CA THR A 170 9.31 -11.69 -5.98
C THR A 170 9.23 -11.15 -4.56
N ASN A 171 9.08 -12.05 -3.58
CA ASN A 171 9.08 -11.71 -2.16
C ASN A 171 10.41 -11.16 -1.63
N ALA A 172 11.43 -11.00 -2.48
CA ALA A 172 12.68 -10.32 -2.13
C ALA A 172 12.46 -8.88 -1.62
N VAL A 173 11.34 -8.25 -1.97
CA VAL A 173 10.92 -6.94 -1.43
C VAL A 173 10.68 -6.94 0.08
N LEU A 174 10.55 -8.11 0.71
CA LEU A 174 10.39 -8.24 2.17
C LEU A 174 11.74 -8.23 2.91
N VAL A 175 12.87 -8.34 2.22
CA VAL A 175 14.19 -8.47 2.84
C VAL A 175 14.65 -7.09 3.30
N ASN A 176 14.68 -6.87 4.61
CA ASN A 176 14.98 -5.57 5.21
C ASN A 176 16.47 -5.20 5.13
N HIS A 177 16.72 -3.90 5.27
CA HIS A 177 18.07 -3.35 5.39
C HIS A 177 18.70 -3.72 6.74
N CYS A 178 19.99 -4.05 6.72
CA CYS A 178 20.85 -4.01 7.89
C CYS A 178 22.29 -3.72 7.51
N SER A 179 23.04 -3.12 8.43
CA SER A 179 24.43 -2.77 8.21
C SER A 179 25.25 -2.80 9.49
N ASP A 180 26.49 -3.26 9.36
CA ASP A 180 27.51 -3.15 10.41
C ASP A 180 28.26 -1.82 10.35
N ARG A 181 27.96 -0.95 9.36
CA ARG A 181 28.57 0.38 9.27
C ARG A 181 28.17 1.23 10.47
N ASN A 182 29.18 1.67 11.22
CA ASN A 182 29.06 2.62 12.32
C ASN A 182 28.11 2.20 13.46
N GLY A 183 27.66 0.94 13.50
CA GLY A 183 26.76 0.42 14.54
C GLY A 183 25.38 1.09 14.59
N ARG A 184 24.98 1.84 13.56
CA ARG A 184 23.74 2.64 13.55
C ARG A 184 22.48 1.89 13.11
N PHE A 185 22.66 0.79 12.39
CA PHE A 185 21.56 -0.08 11.97
C PHE A 185 21.77 -1.50 12.51
N PRO A 186 21.86 -1.68 13.85
CA PRO A 186 22.11 -2.99 14.41
C PRO A 186 20.90 -3.90 14.16
N CYS A 187 21.08 -4.94 13.35
CA CYS A 187 20.15 -6.05 13.27
C CYS A 187 20.73 -7.30 13.95
N GLY A 188 19.81 -8.19 14.33
CA GLY A 188 20.12 -9.43 15.02
C GLY A 188 19.92 -9.33 16.53
N LYS A 189 19.47 -10.43 17.15
CA LYS A 189 19.26 -10.47 18.61
C LYS A 189 20.59 -10.37 19.33
N ASP A 190 20.72 -9.37 20.20
CA ASP A 190 21.65 -9.44 21.31
C ASP A 190 21.19 -10.54 22.27
N ASN A 191 21.60 -11.78 21.99
CA ASN A 191 21.41 -12.93 22.90
C ASN A 191 22.18 -12.78 24.24
N CYS A 192 22.61 -11.57 24.60
CA CYS A 192 23.35 -11.28 25.82
C CYS A 192 22.45 -10.84 27.00
N ASN A 193 21.12 -10.77 26.83
CA ASN A 193 20.21 -10.55 27.96
C ASN A 193 20.01 -11.83 28.78
N GLY A 194 21.08 -12.29 29.41
CA GLY A 194 21.02 -13.14 30.59
C GLY A 194 20.42 -12.33 31.73
N ASN A 195 19.14 -12.56 31.99
CA ASN A 195 18.35 -12.10 33.13
C ASN A 195 19.17 -12.04 34.44
N SER A 196 19.71 -10.85 34.77
CA SER A 196 20.43 -10.59 36.01
C SER A 196 19.47 -10.16 37.13
N ASN A 197 18.36 -10.89 37.30
CA ASN A 197 17.60 -10.91 38.56
C ASN A 197 18.25 -11.85 39.58
N GLY A 198 19.57 -11.77 39.69
CA GLY A 198 20.38 -12.44 40.69
C GLY A 198 20.68 -11.48 41.82
N ASN A 199 19.98 -11.68 42.93
CA ASN A 199 20.27 -11.16 44.27
C ASN A 199 21.73 -10.69 44.43
N LYS A 200 21.94 -9.39 44.65
CA LYS A 200 23.22 -8.83 45.12
C LYS A 200 23.52 -9.42 46.49
N ASN A 201 24.19 -10.56 46.55
CA ASN A 201 24.97 -11.06 47.69
C ASN A 201 25.68 -12.32 47.20
N ASP A 202 26.93 -12.19 46.78
CA ASP A 202 28.07 -12.94 47.33
C ASP A 202 29.29 -12.83 46.40
N ASP A 203 30.42 -12.55 47.04
CA ASP A 203 31.77 -12.51 46.49
C ASP A 203 32.17 -13.87 45.91
N ASP A 204 31.83 -14.14 44.65
CA ASP A 204 32.50 -15.24 43.92
C ASP A 204 32.93 -14.82 42.51
N SER A 205 34.26 -14.77 42.38
CA SER A 205 35.02 -14.44 41.18
C SER A 205 35.00 -15.59 40.18
N SER A 206 33.82 -15.97 39.68
CA SER A 206 33.69 -16.94 38.59
C SER A 206 33.17 -16.27 37.33
N ASN A 207 34.11 -15.99 36.42
CA ASN A 207 33.96 -15.79 34.97
C ASN A 207 32.54 -16.08 34.40
N ASN A 208 31.64 -15.09 34.44
CA ASN A 208 30.67 -14.92 33.37
C ASN A 208 31.34 -14.13 32.25
N HIS A 209 32.32 -14.79 31.62
CA HIS A 209 32.89 -14.34 30.38
C HIS A 209 31.85 -14.66 29.31
N CYS A 210 31.04 -13.66 28.94
CA CYS A 210 30.43 -13.65 27.62
C CYS A 210 31.62 -13.60 26.65
N THR A 211 32.13 -14.77 26.29
CA THR A 211 33.29 -14.95 25.41
C THR A 211 32.91 -14.35 24.07
N THR A 212 33.26 -13.09 23.86
CA THR A 212 33.69 -12.32 22.66
C THR A 212 33.52 -12.90 21.26
N ASN A 213 32.59 -13.82 21.03
CA ASN A 213 32.19 -14.34 19.72
C ASN A 213 30.72 -13.97 19.43
N THR A 214 30.23 -12.93 20.10
CA THR A 214 28.86 -12.39 20.02
C THR A 214 28.67 -11.44 18.83
N ASN A 215 29.70 -11.19 18.02
CA ASN A 215 29.57 -10.46 16.75
C ASN A 215 29.12 -11.34 15.58
N ALA A 216 29.08 -12.67 15.73
CA ALA A 216 28.77 -13.58 14.62
C ALA A 216 27.34 -13.42 14.06
N ASN A 217 26.43 -12.85 14.85
CA ASN A 217 25.03 -12.64 14.48
C ASN A 217 24.65 -11.16 14.32
N LYS A 218 25.61 -10.23 14.38
CA LYS A 218 25.35 -8.80 14.12
C LYS A 218 25.62 -8.48 12.65
N GLY A 219 24.73 -7.69 12.05
CA GLY A 219 24.87 -7.25 10.66
C GLY A 219 24.14 -8.16 9.65
N PRO A 220 24.23 -7.82 8.36
CA PRO A 220 23.51 -8.51 7.30
C PRO A 220 23.90 -9.99 7.21
N ASN A 221 22.91 -10.87 7.23
CA ASN A 221 23.09 -12.32 7.14
C ASN A 221 22.93 -12.87 5.71
N ALA A 222 22.66 -11.98 4.74
CA ALA A 222 22.60 -12.29 3.32
C ALA A 222 23.26 -11.20 2.47
N TYR A 223 23.56 -11.54 1.22
CA TYR A 223 24.03 -10.60 0.19
C TYR A 223 23.40 -10.93 -1.15
N TYR A 224 23.38 -9.95 -2.06
CA TYR A 224 22.91 -10.16 -3.42
C TYR A 224 24.06 -10.26 -4.43
N ARG A 225 23.85 -11.03 -5.50
CA ARG A 225 24.73 -11.12 -6.67
C ARG A 225 23.92 -11.35 -7.95
N TRP A 226 24.51 -11.11 -9.11
CA TRP A 226 23.88 -11.47 -10.37
C TRP A 226 23.72 -12.98 -10.51
N ALA A 227 22.62 -13.42 -11.13
CA ALA A 227 22.38 -14.82 -11.44
C ALA A 227 23.24 -15.35 -12.61
N SER A 228 24.22 -14.57 -13.10
CA SER A 228 25.09 -14.92 -14.24
C SER A 228 26.00 -16.12 -14.00
N GLU A 229 26.26 -16.46 -12.74
CA GLU A 229 26.99 -17.66 -12.34
C GLU A 229 26.09 -18.90 -12.23
N SER A 230 24.78 -18.72 -12.31
CA SER A 230 23.81 -19.78 -12.05
C SER A 230 23.23 -20.35 -13.32
N GLU A 231 23.03 -21.67 -13.33
CA GLU A 231 22.51 -22.38 -14.50
C GLU A 231 21.04 -22.07 -14.81
N TRP A 232 20.31 -21.49 -13.86
CA TRP A 232 18.87 -21.24 -13.98
C TRP A 232 18.54 -19.98 -14.79
N ASP A 233 19.44 -18.98 -14.84
CA ASP A 233 19.26 -17.77 -15.65
C ASP A 233 20.48 -17.46 -16.53
N LYS A 234 20.53 -18.15 -17.66
CA LYS A 234 21.55 -17.96 -18.67
C LYS A 234 21.43 -16.62 -19.39
N ASN A 235 20.27 -15.97 -19.33
CA ASN A 235 20.03 -14.70 -20.03
C ASN A 235 20.74 -13.56 -19.32
N THR A 236 20.71 -13.53 -17.98
CA THR A 236 21.40 -12.51 -17.18
C THR A 236 22.85 -12.35 -17.61
N LYS A 237 23.58 -13.46 -17.83
CA LYS A 237 24.97 -13.41 -18.29
C LYS A 237 25.15 -12.66 -19.62
N ASN A 238 24.25 -12.85 -20.56
CA ASN A 238 24.30 -12.16 -21.86
C ASN A 238 23.90 -10.70 -21.71
N THR A 239 22.86 -10.42 -20.92
CA THR A 239 22.34 -9.07 -20.71
C THR A 239 23.33 -8.17 -20.00
N LEU A 240 24.12 -8.69 -19.06
CA LEU A 240 25.21 -7.94 -18.41
C LEU A 240 26.29 -7.42 -19.38
N HIS A 241 26.31 -7.90 -20.62
CA HIS A 241 27.19 -7.40 -21.68
C HIS A 241 26.50 -6.44 -22.65
N MET A 242 25.19 -6.24 -22.54
CA MET A 242 24.43 -5.30 -23.36
C MET A 242 24.58 -3.86 -22.87
N THR A 243 24.38 -2.88 -23.74
CA THR A 243 24.15 -1.48 -23.39
C THR A 243 22.70 -1.24 -22.98
N LEU A 244 22.39 -0.09 -22.37
CA LEU A 244 21.00 0.25 -22.04
C LEU A 244 20.13 0.36 -23.31
N ASP A 245 20.66 0.92 -24.41
CA ASP A 245 19.95 1.01 -25.69
C ASP A 245 19.64 -0.37 -26.28
N GLU A 246 20.57 -1.31 -26.16
CA GLU A 246 20.35 -2.70 -26.59
C GLU A 246 19.24 -3.37 -25.76
N MET A 247 19.22 -3.15 -24.44
CA MET A 247 18.13 -3.65 -23.58
C MET A 247 16.78 -3.02 -23.94
N SER A 248 16.73 -1.71 -24.20
CA SER A 248 15.51 -1.01 -24.63
C SER A 248 14.94 -1.56 -25.94
N ASN A 249 15.79 -2.04 -26.85
CA ASN A 249 15.35 -2.67 -28.10
C ASN A 249 14.85 -4.12 -27.90
N HIS A 250 15.03 -4.68 -26.71
CA HIS A 250 14.63 -6.03 -26.32
C HIS A 250 13.46 -6.05 -25.32
N VAL A 251 12.72 -4.95 -25.13
CA VAL A 251 11.62 -4.81 -24.15
C VAL A 251 10.54 -5.91 -24.25
N GLN A 252 10.36 -6.54 -25.42
CA GLN A 252 9.47 -7.72 -25.55
C GLN A 252 9.98 -8.98 -24.81
N GLN A 253 11.21 -8.98 -24.31
CA GLN A 253 11.77 -10.06 -23.49
C GLN A 253 11.52 -9.75 -22.01
N HIS A 254 10.42 -10.27 -21.48
CA HIS A 254 9.90 -10.00 -20.14
C HIS A 254 10.84 -10.33 -18.96
N ARG A 255 11.93 -11.11 -19.17
CA ARG A 255 12.90 -11.47 -18.11
C ARG A 255 14.33 -11.49 -18.66
N MET A 256 15.01 -10.35 -18.58
CA MET A 256 16.40 -10.20 -19.05
C MET A 256 17.43 -10.30 -17.91
N LEU A 257 17.09 -9.79 -16.72
CA LEU A 257 17.99 -9.72 -15.58
C LEU A 257 17.37 -10.36 -14.35
N SER A 258 18.19 -11.10 -13.63
CA SER A 258 17.89 -11.58 -12.30
C SER A 258 19.12 -11.50 -11.38
N MET A 259 18.86 -11.23 -10.10
CA MET A 259 19.81 -11.43 -9.02
C MET A 259 19.45 -12.67 -8.20
N GLU A 260 20.32 -12.99 -7.27
CA GLU A 260 20.15 -13.99 -6.23
C GLU A 260 20.45 -13.33 -4.89
N ILE A 261 19.61 -13.56 -3.88
CA ILE A 261 19.98 -13.33 -2.49
C ILE A 261 20.52 -14.64 -1.93
N VAL A 262 21.71 -14.59 -1.34
CA VAL A 262 22.49 -15.74 -0.89
C VAL A 262 22.89 -15.54 0.56
N ALA A 263 22.82 -16.62 1.36
CA ALA A 263 23.16 -16.58 2.77
C ALA A 263 24.67 -16.31 2.97
N SER A 264 25.03 -15.29 3.76
CA SER A 264 26.43 -14.96 4.09
C SER A 264 26.98 -15.82 5.24
N ARG A 265 26.08 -16.40 6.04
CA ARG A 265 26.31 -17.36 7.12
C ARG A 265 25.16 -18.35 7.21
N ASP A 266 25.22 -19.29 8.14
CA ASP A 266 24.08 -20.15 8.46
C ASP A 266 22.94 -19.29 9.06
N ILE A 267 21.70 -19.54 8.64
CA ILE A 267 20.48 -18.83 9.06
C ILE A 267 19.49 -19.87 9.59
N GLN A 268 18.98 -19.66 10.80
CA GLN A 268 18.04 -20.58 11.43
C GLN A 268 16.62 -20.40 10.86
N GLU A 269 15.80 -21.46 10.96
CA GLU A 269 14.37 -21.34 10.69
C GLU A 269 13.72 -20.31 11.62
N GLY A 270 12.88 -19.45 11.07
CA GLY A 270 12.25 -18.31 11.74
C GLY A 270 13.13 -17.08 11.91
N GLU A 271 14.42 -17.14 11.54
CA GLU A 271 15.32 -15.99 11.63
C GLU A 271 15.03 -14.98 10.50
N GLU A 272 15.02 -13.69 10.83
CA GLU A 272 14.86 -12.62 9.84
C GLU A 272 16.10 -12.51 8.95
N ILE A 273 15.86 -12.28 7.66
CA ILE A 273 16.89 -12.15 6.64
C ILE A 273 17.11 -10.67 6.34
N PHE A 274 18.37 -10.27 6.36
CA PHE A 274 18.80 -8.91 6.12
C PHE A 274 19.88 -8.85 5.04
N ILE A 275 19.79 -7.82 4.21
CA ILE A 275 20.85 -7.45 3.28
C ILE A 275 21.29 -6.02 3.54
N ASP A 276 22.50 -5.72 3.10
CA ASP A 276 23.01 -4.37 3.08
C ASP A 276 22.48 -3.61 1.85
N TYR A 277 21.82 -2.47 2.06
CA TYR A 277 21.26 -1.64 0.99
C TYR A 277 22.27 -0.62 0.44
N GLY A 278 23.44 -0.49 1.08
CA GLY A 278 24.52 0.40 0.70
C GLY A 278 24.53 1.74 1.46
N GLU A 279 25.72 2.35 1.52
CA GLU A 279 26.00 3.59 2.25
C GLU A 279 25.13 4.77 1.80
N LYS A 280 24.92 4.93 0.47
CA LYS A 280 24.09 6.00 -0.07
C LYS A 280 22.63 5.91 0.39
N TRP A 281 22.10 4.69 0.51
CA TRP A 281 20.74 4.48 1.01
C TRP A 281 20.66 4.87 2.49
N GLU A 282 21.64 4.47 3.31
CA GLU A 282 21.70 4.85 4.72
C GLU A 282 21.80 6.35 4.93
N GLU A 283 22.67 7.02 4.18
CA GLU A 283 22.81 8.48 4.22
C GLU A 283 21.49 9.18 3.85
N ALA A 284 20.82 8.69 2.80
CA ALA A 284 19.53 9.20 2.39
C ALA A 284 18.46 8.98 3.46
N TRP A 285 18.42 7.79 4.09
CA TRP A 285 17.50 7.47 5.17
C TRP A 285 17.73 8.34 6.40
N LEU A 286 18.98 8.47 6.86
CA LEU A 286 19.33 9.32 8.00
C LEU A 286 18.97 10.79 7.72
N LYS A 287 19.29 11.29 6.53
CA LYS A 287 18.88 12.63 6.12
C LYS A 287 17.36 12.78 6.08
N HIS A 288 16.66 11.76 5.61
CA HIS A 288 15.20 11.74 5.57
C HIS A 288 14.60 11.80 6.98
N VAL A 289 15.04 10.94 7.90
CA VAL A 289 14.60 10.93 9.30
C VAL A 289 14.91 12.26 9.99
N GLN A 290 16.10 12.83 9.81
CA GLN A 290 16.47 14.13 10.38
C GLN A 290 15.59 15.28 9.86
N ASN A 291 15.20 15.23 8.60
CA ASN A 291 14.34 16.23 7.97
C ASN A 291 12.85 15.87 8.04
N TRP A 292 12.51 14.73 8.65
CA TRP A 292 11.13 14.35 8.91
C TRP A 292 10.61 15.21 10.05
N GLN A 293 10.28 16.45 9.69
CA GLN A 293 9.43 17.28 10.52
C GLN A 293 8.03 16.73 10.33
N ASP A 294 7.50 16.08 11.37
CA ASP A 294 6.05 15.92 11.54
C ASP A 294 5.47 17.30 11.26
N ASP A 295 4.72 17.47 10.18
CA ASP A 295 4.00 18.71 9.96
C ASP A 295 2.99 18.80 11.10
N LYS A 296 3.40 19.38 12.23
CA LYS A 296 2.51 19.71 13.34
C LYS A 296 1.39 20.66 12.88
N ASN A 297 1.56 21.31 11.73
CA ASN A 297 0.54 22.12 11.07
C ASN A 297 -0.36 21.34 10.09
N TYR A 298 0.02 20.13 9.66
CA TYR A 298 -0.88 19.29 8.85
C TYR A 298 -1.88 18.54 9.74
N ASP A 299 -1.64 18.48 11.06
CA ASP A 299 -2.50 17.74 11.98
C ASP A 299 -2.48 18.26 13.43
N SER A 300 -2.47 19.59 13.64
CA SER A 300 -2.57 20.15 14.99
C SER A 300 -3.86 19.75 15.72
N ASP A 301 -4.88 19.29 14.98
CA ASP A 301 -6.15 18.77 15.52
C ASP A 301 -6.28 17.23 15.44
N SER A 302 -5.32 16.50 14.84
CA SER A 302 -5.26 15.01 14.90
C SER A 302 -4.01 14.55 15.65
N SER A 303 -3.92 15.02 16.89
CA SER A 303 -3.00 14.45 17.84
C SER A 303 -3.29 12.94 18.02
N SER A 304 -2.37 12.14 17.49
CA SER A 304 -1.74 11.02 18.18
C SER A 304 -2.14 9.57 17.81
N TRP A 305 -3.18 9.30 17.02
CA TRP A 305 -3.60 7.88 16.82
C TRP A 305 -3.95 7.48 15.38
N SER A 306 -4.31 8.41 14.49
CA SER A 306 -4.87 8.06 13.17
C SER A 306 -3.83 7.66 12.11
N SER A 307 -2.55 7.99 12.31
CA SER A 307 -1.49 7.76 11.32
C SER A 307 -0.97 6.32 11.29
N SER A 308 -1.16 5.54 12.37
CA SER A 308 -0.66 4.17 12.47
C SER A 308 -1.69 3.09 12.15
N LEU A 309 -2.99 3.41 12.18
CA LEU A 309 -4.04 2.44 11.90
C LEU A 309 -4.08 2.11 10.41
N THR A 310 -3.97 0.83 10.09
CA THR A 310 -4.15 0.31 8.74
C THR A 310 -5.63 0.02 8.46
N ALA A 311 -6.01 -0.01 7.17
CA ALA A 311 -7.32 -0.49 6.77
C ALA A 311 -7.59 -1.93 7.27
N PHE A 312 -6.56 -2.76 7.36
CA PHE A 312 -6.66 -4.10 7.93
C PHE A 312 -7.06 -4.07 9.40
N GLU A 313 -6.40 -3.25 10.22
CA GLU A 313 -6.71 -3.09 11.65
C GLU A 313 -8.13 -2.53 11.85
N LEU A 314 -8.53 -1.51 11.08
CA LEU A 314 -9.90 -0.97 11.10
C LEU A 314 -10.95 -2.04 10.76
N ASN A 315 -10.63 -2.97 9.86
CA ASN A 315 -11.53 -4.05 9.48
C ASN A 315 -11.63 -5.17 10.51
N HIS A 316 -10.60 -5.38 11.33
CA HIS A 316 -10.56 -6.39 12.39
C HIS A 316 -10.90 -5.82 13.77
N TRP A 317 -11.17 -4.51 13.84
CA TRP A 317 -11.56 -3.85 15.07
C TRP A 317 -12.96 -4.30 15.50
N THR A 318 -13.04 -4.89 16.69
CA THR A 318 -14.28 -5.29 17.37
C THR A 318 -14.44 -4.41 18.61
N ASN A 319 -15.69 -4.02 18.93
CA ASN A 319 -15.99 -3.15 20.08
C ASN A 319 -15.50 -3.75 21.43
N ASP A 320 -15.29 -5.06 21.51
CA ASP A 320 -14.77 -5.75 22.70
C ASP A 320 -13.28 -5.49 23.01
N SER A 321 -12.50 -4.93 22.08
CA SER A 321 -11.07 -4.68 22.30
C SER A 321 -10.82 -3.34 23.01
N TYR A 322 -11.09 -3.31 24.32
CA TYR A 322 -10.37 -2.56 25.36
C TYR A 322 -9.71 -1.21 24.95
N PHE A 323 -10.44 -0.29 24.34
CA PHE A 323 -10.11 1.13 24.47
C PHE A 323 -10.64 1.57 25.84
N GLY A 324 -9.81 1.41 26.87
CA GLY A 324 -10.20 1.79 28.23
C GLY A 324 -10.59 3.26 28.31
N GLU A 325 -11.81 3.54 28.79
CA GLU A 325 -12.28 4.75 29.51
C GLU A 325 -11.87 6.16 29.02
N TYR A 326 -11.27 6.35 27.84
CA TYR A 326 -11.02 7.67 27.26
C TYR A 326 -12.29 8.17 26.56
N GLU A 327 -13.27 8.50 27.39
CA GLU A 327 -14.70 8.53 27.11
C GLU A 327 -15.25 9.86 26.55
N ASN A 328 -14.47 10.80 26.01
CA ASN A 328 -15.04 12.16 25.82
C ASN A 328 -14.83 12.96 24.52
N ASP A 329 -14.02 12.55 23.53
CA ASP A 329 -13.89 13.36 22.30
C ASP A 329 -13.58 12.55 21.01
N GLN A 330 -13.74 11.24 21.04
CA GLN A 330 -13.51 10.40 19.86
C GLN A 330 -14.78 10.44 18.99
N ASP A 331 -14.93 11.48 18.16
CA ASP A 331 -15.79 11.39 16.97
C ASP A 331 -15.43 10.08 16.27
N PRO A 332 -16.35 9.11 16.15
CA PRO A 332 -16.01 7.88 15.49
C PRO A 332 -15.67 8.24 14.05
N LEU A 333 -14.57 7.64 13.61
CA LEU A 333 -13.75 8.02 12.46
C LEU A 333 -14.53 8.20 11.15
N PHE A 334 -15.83 7.88 11.08
CA PHE A 334 -16.58 7.72 9.84
C PHE A 334 -18.03 8.22 9.87
N TYR A 335 -18.46 9.02 10.87
CA TYR A 335 -19.80 9.61 10.81
C TYR A 335 -19.92 10.66 9.71
N GLY A 336 -20.73 10.32 8.72
CA GLY A 336 -21.07 11.20 7.60
C GLY A 336 -22.36 11.97 7.80
N ASP A 337 -22.48 13.10 7.12
CA ASP A 337 -23.74 13.82 6.99
C ASP A 337 -24.69 13.06 6.04
N LEU A 338 -25.93 12.82 6.47
CA LEU A 338 -27.01 12.25 5.67
C LEU A 338 -27.32 13.03 4.39
N ARG A 339 -26.86 14.28 4.28
CA ARG A 339 -27.00 15.15 3.10
C ARG A 339 -25.72 15.32 2.30
N ALA A 340 -24.60 14.72 2.71
CA ALA A 340 -23.34 14.81 1.95
C ALA A 340 -23.49 14.22 0.54
N ASN A 341 -22.94 14.84 -0.50
CA ASN A 341 -22.98 14.25 -1.85
C ASN A 341 -21.81 13.32 -2.14
N VAL A 342 -20.94 13.10 -1.14
CA VAL A 342 -19.79 12.21 -1.20
C VAL A 342 -19.72 11.35 0.06
N PRO A 343 -19.18 10.12 -0.03
CA PRO A 343 -18.92 9.29 1.14
C PRO A 343 -18.05 10.02 2.16
N ALA A 344 -18.33 9.77 3.44
CA ALA A 344 -17.47 10.21 4.52
C ALA A 344 -16.11 9.52 4.42
N VAL A 345 -15.08 10.29 4.74
CA VAL A 345 -13.71 9.80 4.88
C VAL A 345 -13.27 10.02 6.33
N SER A 346 -12.21 9.33 6.75
CA SER A 346 -11.57 9.60 8.04
C SER A 346 -11.19 11.08 8.15
N LYS A 347 -11.00 11.59 9.38
CA LYS A 347 -10.52 12.98 9.59
C LYS A 347 -9.27 13.31 8.77
N SER A 348 -8.35 12.34 8.63
CA SER A 348 -7.15 12.43 7.79
C SER A 348 -7.41 12.36 6.26
N GLY A 349 -8.65 12.11 5.84
CA GLY A 349 -9.05 11.87 4.45
C GLY A 349 -8.49 10.57 3.86
N ARG A 350 -7.95 9.70 4.72
CA ARG A 350 -7.15 8.54 4.32
C ARG A 350 -7.96 7.27 4.11
N PHE A 351 -8.98 7.08 4.92
CA PHE A 351 -9.83 5.89 4.88
C PHE A 351 -11.24 6.28 4.47
N MET A 352 -11.91 5.39 3.75
CA MET A 352 -13.35 5.47 3.50
C MET A 352 -13.99 4.15 3.86
N ALA A 353 -15.26 4.21 4.24
CA ALA A 353 -16.07 3.01 4.41
C ALA A 353 -16.60 2.56 3.04
N THR A 354 -16.65 1.25 2.86
CA THR A 354 -17.36 0.58 1.79
C THR A 354 -18.31 -0.43 2.41
N CYS A 355 -19.51 -0.49 1.87
CA CYS A 355 -20.59 -1.31 2.39
C CYS A 355 -20.94 -2.36 1.34
N TRP A 356 -21.00 -3.62 1.76
CA TRP A 356 -21.44 -4.70 0.89
C TRP A 356 -22.90 -4.48 0.51
N TYR A 357 -23.19 -4.37 -0.77
CA TYR A 357 -24.57 -4.17 -1.20
C TYR A 357 -24.88 -5.05 -2.41
N GLN A 358 -25.80 -5.98 -2.19
CA GLN A 358 -26.38 -6.80 -3.24
C GLN A 358 -27.64 -6.10 -3.75
N THR A 359 -27.77 -5.94 -5.07
CA THR A 359 -28.91 -5.32 -5.76
C THR A 359 -30.18 -6.18 -5.66
N MET A 360 -30.64 -6.46 -4.43
CA MET A 360 -31.82 -7.28 -4.16
C MET A 360 -33.13 -6.48 -4.28
N ILE A 361 -33.06 -5.15 -4.49
CA ILE A 361 -34.25 -4.29 -4.56
C ILE A 361 -34.89 -4.27 -5.96
N TYR A 362 -34.67 -5.30 -6.77
CA TYR A 362 -35.39 -5.43 -8.04
C TYR A 362 -36.91 -5.69 -7.88
N ASN A 363 -37.36 -6.13 -6.70
CA ASN A 363 -38.73 -6.62 -6.52
C ASN A 363 -39.60 -5.87 -5.49
N ARG A 364 -39.05 -4.96 -4.68
CA ARG A 364 -39.85 -4.24 -3.65
C ARG A 364 -40.16 -2.79 -4.01
N ASP A 365 -39.26 -2.10 -4.71
CA ASP A 365 -39.42 -0.67 -4.98
C ASP A 365 -40.27 -0.37 -6.21
N SER A 366 -40.48 -1.34 -7.12
CA SER A 366 -41.48 -1.17 -8.19
C SER A 366 -42.91 -1.04 -7.66
N GLU A 367 -43.16 -1.42 -6.39
CA GLU A 367 -44.49 -1.30 -5.75
C GLU A 367 -44.63 -0.05 -4.88
N ARG A 368 -43.55 0.50 -4.35
CA ARG A 368 -43.54 1.83 -3.71
C ARG A 368 -43.25 2.86 -4.78
N GLY A 369 -44.26 3.22 -5.57
CA GLY A 369 -44.19 4.39 -6.44
C GLY A 369 -43.80 5.61 -5.60
N ILE A 370 -42.52 5.96 -5.61
CA ILE A 370 -42.06 7.27 -5.16
C ILE A 370 -42.60 8.20 -6.23
N ASP A 371 -43.80 8.74 -6.02
CA ASP A 371 -44.37 9.73 -6.91
C ASP A 371 -43.41 10.94 -6.88
N ASP A 372 -42.86 11.29 -8.06
CA ASP A 372 -41.91 12.41 -8.24
C ASP A 372 -42.43 13.74 -7.69
N GLU A 373 -43.73 13.87 -7.42
CA GLU A 373 -44.38 15.08 -6.88
C GLU A 373 -44.16 15.30 -5.36
N ASP A 374 -43.74 14.28 -4.59
CA ASP A 374 -43.53 14.35 -3.13
C ASP A 374 -42.04 14.31 -2.70
N ALA A 375 -41.13 14.51 -3.67
CA ALA A 375 -39.74 14.85 -3.40
C ALA A 375 -39.65 16.29 -2.86
N LEU A 376 -40.23 16.53 -1.67
CA LEU A 376 -39.76 17.60 -0.80
C LEU A 376 -38.24 17.52 -0.80
N SER A 377 -37.57 18.65 -1.02
CA SER A 377 -36.12 18.69 -1.10
C SER A 377 -35.57 17.96 0.12
N TRP A 378 -34.83 16.88 -0.10
CA TRP A 378 -34.16 16.08 0.93
C TRP A 378 -33.37 16.99 1.89
N GLU A 379 -32.94 18.15 1.41
CA GLU A 379 -32.23 19.21 2.14
C GLU A 379 -33.09 19.89 3.23
N GLU A 380 -34.41 19.90 3.10
CA GLU A 380 -35.35 20.57 4.01
C GLU A 380 -35.85 19.67 5.14
N LEU A 381 -35.70 18.35 5.02
CA LEU A 381 -36.12 17.38 6.02
C LEU A 381 -35.08 17.27 7.13
N SER A 382 -35.52 17.07 8.37
CA SER A 382 -34.63 16.70 9.49
C SER A 382 -34.07 15.28 9.31
N ASP A 383 -32.97 14.96 10.00
CA ASP A 383 -32.35 13.62 9.93
C ASP A 383 -33.34 12.51 10.28
N GLN A 384 -34.15 12.73 11.32
CA GLN A 384 -35.19 11.76 11.71
C GLN A 384 -36.25 11.59 10.62
N GLU A 385 -36.71 12.67 9.99
CA GLU A 385 -37.68 12.59 8.89
C GLU A 385 -37.10 11.89 7.67
N ILE A 386 -35.81 12.08 7.39
CA ILE A 386 -35.09 11.35 6.34
C ILE A 386 -35.08 9.85 6.66
N LEU A 387 -34.68 9.49 7.88
CA LEU A 387 -34.61 8.08 8.30
C LEU A 387 -35.98 7.41 8.28
N ASP A 388 -37.02 8.09 8.76
CA ASP A 388 -38.38 7.56 8.82
C ASP A 388 -38.99 7.39 7.41
N LYS A 389 -38.68 8.30 6.48
CA LYS A 389 -39.26 8.30 5.13
C LYS A 389 -38.48 7.42 4.14
N TYR A 390 -37.15 7.43 4.21
CA TYR A 390 -36.30 6.87 3.17
C TYR A 390 -35.43 5.70 3.61
N ALA A 391 -35.18 5.52 4.91
CA ALA A 391 -34.31 4.45 5.33
C ALA A 391 -35.00 3.08 5.24
N VAL A 392 -34.29 2.11 4.67
CA VAL A 392 -34.76 0.74 4.52
C VAL A 392 -34.10 -0.12 5.59
N SER A 393 -34.91 -0.68 6.49
CA SER A 393 -34.41 -1.67 7.46
C SER A 393 -33.99 -2.94 6.75
N VAL A 394 -32.73 -3.32 6.97
CA VAL A 394 -32.11 -4.57 6.57
C VAL A 394 -32.54 -5.62 7.61
N GLY A 395 -33.83 -5.95 7.62
CA GLY A 395 -34.41 -6.82 8.64
C GLY A 395 -33.73 -8.21 8.72
N PRO A 396 -34.03 -9.01 9.75
CA PRO A 396 -33.35 -10.30 10.00
C PRO A 396 -33.47 -11.29 8.84
N ASP A 397 -34.58 -11.27 8.08
CA ASP A 397 -34.73 -12.11 6.88
C ASP A 397 -33.76 -11.74 5.75
N SER A 398 -33.18 -10.53 5.80
CA SER A 398 -32.15 -10.09 4.87
C SER A 398 -30.74 -10.41 5.34
N GLU A 399 -30.53 -10.90 6.58
CA GLU A 399 -29.21 -11.39 7.03
C GLU A 399 -28.68 -12.50 6.11
N GLN A 400 -29.55 -13.33 5.53
CA GLN A 400 -29.14 -14.30 4.50
C GLN A 400 -28.49 -13.67 3.27
N ALA A 401 -28.77 -12.39 2.98
CA ALA A 401 -28.14 -11.64 1.89
C ALA A 401 -26.75 -11.08 2.26
N PHE A 402 -26.44 -10.95 3.54
CA PHE A 402 -25.18 -10.36 4.04
C PHE A 402 -24.24 -11.40 4.66
N GLU A 403 -24.75 -12.44 5.33
CA GLU A 403 -23.99 -13.57 5.89
C GLU A 403 -23.20 -14.35 4.81
N HIS A 404 -23.63 -14.24 3.56
CA HIS A 404 -23.06 -14.95 2.42
C HIS A 404 -21.74 -14.37 1.87
N TYR A 405 -21.17 -13.35 2.52
CA TYR A 405 -19.88 -12.77 2.15
C TYR A 405 -18.69 -13.72 2.42
N ASN A 406 -18.68 -14.42 3.56
CA ASN A 406 -17.55 -15.29 3.92
C ASN A 406 -17.55 -16.63 3.16
N ASP A 407 -18.72 -17.08 2.70
CA ASP A 407 -18.90 -18.42 2.13
C ASP A 407 -19.01 -18.47 0.60
N ASN A 408 -19.15 -17.32 -0.08
CA ASN A 408 -19.26 -17.30 -1.54
C ASN A 408 -17.96 -16.88 -2.24
N PRO A 409 -17.60 -17.54 -3.35
CA PRO A 409 -16.45 -17.16 -4.16
C PRO A 409 -16.69 -15.80 -4.84
N PRO A 410 -15.62 -15.03 -5.14
CA PRO A 410 -15.71 -13.79 -5.92
C PRO A 410 -16.50 -14.02 -7.22
N GLY A 411 -17.63 -13.33 -7.37
CA GLY A 411 -18.55 -13.47 -8.51
C GLY A 411 -20.02 -13.66 -8.15
N SER A 412 -20.37 -13.87 -6.87
CA SER A 412 -21.77 -13.93 -6.42
C SER A 412 -22.35 -12.53 -6.16
N TYR A 413 -23.05 -11.97 -7.17
CA TYR A 413 -24.09 -10.92 -7.16
C TYR A 413 -24.03 -9.66 -6.26
N GLY A 414 -23.04 -9.45 -5.40
CA GLY A 414 -22.85 -8.21 -4.63
C GLY A 414 -21.48 -7.59 -4.89
N ASP A 415 -21.38 -6.28 -4.68
CA ASP A 415 -20.15 -5.49 -4.78
C ASP A 415 -20.04 -4.60 -3.52
N PHE A 416 -18.84 -4.13 -3.19
CA PHE A 416 -18.65 -3.11 -2.16
C PHE A 416 -18.84 -1.71 -2.76
N TRP A 417 -19.75 -0.95 -2.18
CA TRP A 417 -20.07 0.41 -2.61
C TRP A 417 -19.49 1.40 -1.60
N PRO A 418 -18.97 2.56 -2.02
CA PRO A 418 -18.64 3.61 -1.07
C PRO A 418 -19.85 3.95 -0.21
N CYS A 419 -19.64 4.08 1.10
CA CYS A 419 -20.71 4.40 2.04
C CYS A 419 -20.25 5.34 3.14
N SER A 420 -21.21 6.01 3.77
CA SER A 420 -21.01 6.70 5.05
C SER A 420 -21.69 5.91 6.15
N VAL A 421 -20.98 5.67 7.25
CA VAL A 421 -21.63 5.24 8.49
C VAL A 421 -22.26 6.49 9.09
N ILE A 422 -23.53 6.46 9.46
CA ILE A 422 -24.26 7.65 9.92
C ILE A 422 -24.36 7.63 11.44
N SER A 423 -24.76 6.50 11.99
CA SER A 423 -24.90 6.29 13.43
C SER A 423 -24.85 4.80 13.74
N GLU A 424 -24.45 4.47 14.96
CA GLU A 424 -24.70 3.15 15.54
C GLU A 424 -26.15 3.09 16.04
N GLU A 425 -26.81 1.95 15.89
CA GLU A 425 -28.18 1.73 16.33
C GLU A 425 -28.21 0.88 17.59
N GLU A 426 -29.04 1.30 18.55
CA GLU A 426 -29.33 0.49 19.73
C GLU A 426 -30.03 -0.81 19.30
N PRO A 427 -29.69 -1.96 19.92
CA PRO A 427 -30.34 -3.23 19.62
C PRO A 427 -31.86 -3.11 19.78
N LEU A 428 -32.62 -3.49 18.74
CA LEU A 428 -34.09 -3.33 18.69
C LEU A 428 -34.89 -4.11 19.76
N ASP A 429 -34.26 -4.91 20.62
CA ASP A 429 -34.96 -5.79 21.55
C ASP A 429 -34.15 -5.99 22.85
N GLU A 430 -34.30 -5.07 23.82
CA GLU A 430 -33.76 -5.18 25.20
C GLU A 430 -34.31 -6.42 25.97
N GLY A 431 -35.22 -7.19 25.37
CA GLY A 431 -35.99 -8.25 26.04
C GLY A 431 -35.58 -9.68 25.71
N LYS A 432 -34.61 -9.91 24.81
CA LYS A 432 -34.08 -11.24 24.55
C LYS A 432 -32.65 -11.30 25.06
N ASP A 433 -32.50 -11.93 26.22
CA ASP A 433 -31.24 -12.51 26.67
C ASP A 433 -30.82 -13.57 25.64
N VAL A 434 -30.27 -13.14 24.51
CA VAL A 434 -29.59 -14.01 23.56
C VAL A 434 -28.30 -14.39 24.27
N ASP A 435 -28.16 -15.69 24.54
CA ASP A 435 -27.07 -16.26 25.33
C ASP A 435 -25.69 -15.88 24.77
N GLY A 436 -25.12 -14.74 25.21
CA GLY A 436 -23.69 -14.42 25.25
C GLY A 436 -22.87 -14.48 23.95
N ASP A 437 -23.48 -14.74 22.80
CA ASP A 437 -22.82 -14.70 21.50
C ASP A 437 -23.01 -13.28 20.96
N GLY A 438 -21.93 -12.49 21.04
CA GLY A 438 -21.94 -11.05 20.78
C GLY A 438 -22.71 -10.71 19.51
N GLY A 439 -23.89 -10.12 19.68
CA GLY A 439 -24.71 -9.68 18.56
C GLY A 439 -23.90 -8.69 17.71
N ASP A 440 -23.90 -8.89 16.39
CA ASP A 440 -23.20 -8.01 15.46
C ASP A 440 -23.78 -6.59 15.60
N ASP A 441 -22.93 -5.63 15.94
CA ASP A 441 -23.29 -4.22 16.10
C ASP A 441 -24.03 -3.72 14.85
N ARG A 442 -25.06 -2.90 15.05
CA ARG A 442 -25.94 -2.42 14.00
C ARG A 442 -25.73 -0.94 13.72
N TYR A 443 -25.83 -0.58 12.44
CA TYR A 443 -25.54 0.76 11.98
C TYR A 443 -26.61 1.26 11.02
N VAL A 444 -26.78 2.58 11.00
CA VAL A 444 -27.35 3.29 9.87
C VAL A 444 -26.23 3.62 8.90
N VAL A 445 -26.37 3.20 7.64
CA VAL A 445 -25.39 3.52 6.59
C VAL A 445 -26.08 4.19 5.40
N ARG A 446 -25.36 5.10 4.75
CA ARG A 446 -25.77 5.69 3.46
C ARG A 446 -24.88 5.15 2.36
N ILE A 447 -25.48 4.57 1.32
CA ILE A 447 -24.77 4.03 0.16
C ILE A 447 -24.64 5.11 -0.91
N PHE A 448 -23.45 5.25 -1.50
CA PHE A 448 -23.20 6.20 -2.59
C PHE A 448 -23.04 5.45 -3.91
N PRO A 449 -23.78 5.84 -4.96
CA PRO A 449 -23.62 5.22 -6.26
C PRO A 449 -22.24 5.50 -6.84
N SER A 450 -21.61 4.46 -7.38
CA SER A 450 -20.40 4.62 -8.17
C SER A 450 -20.74 4.84 -9.63
N ASN A 451 -20.19 5.90 -10.23
CA ASN A 451 -20.32 6.21 -11.67
C ASN A 451 -19.80 5.09 -12.60
N PHE A 452 -19.11 4.07 -12.05
CA PHE A 452 -18.66 2.91 -12.81
C PHE A 452 -19.75 1.85 -13.03
N HIS A 453 -20.77 1.78 -12.17
CA HIS A 453 -21.80 0.73 -12.23
C HIS A 453 -22.81 0.87 -13.39
N PRO A 454 -23.31 2.07 -13.74
CA PRO A 454 -24.26 2.25 -14.84
C PRO A 454 -23.74 1.69 -16.16
N LYS A 455 -22.42 1.80 -16.41
CA LYS A 455 -21.77 1.26 -17.62
C LYS A 455 -21.74 -0.26 -17.67
N LYS A 456 -21.66 -0.94 -16.52
CA LYS A 456 -21.59 -2.40 -16.43
C LYS A 456 -22.98 -3.05 -16.51
N TYR A 457 -24.00 -2.40 -15.94
CA TYR A 457 -25.33 -2.98 -15.79
C TYR A 457 -26.40 -2.32 -16.68
N GLY A 458 -26.09 -1.27 -17.44
CA GLY A 458 -26.92 -0.77 -18.55
C GLY A 458 -28.19 -0.01 -18.14
N HIS A 459 -28.24 0.51 -16.91
CA HIS A 459 -29.45 1.13 -16.38
C HIS A 459 -29.17 2.55 -15.84
N SER A 460 -29.63 3.58 -16.56
CA SER A 460 -29.57 4.99 -16.15
C SER A 460 -30.50 5.33 -14.98
N TYR A 461 -31.49 4.47 -14.71
CA TYR A 461 -32.49 4.68 -13.66
C TYR A 461 -31.92 4.55 -12.22
N TYR A 462 -30.71 4.00 -12.07
CA TYR A 462 -30.09 3.84 -10.76
C TYR A 462 -29.48 5.13 -10.21
N GLU A 463 -29.11 6.10 -11.05
CA GLU A 463 -28.44 7.31 -10.58
C GLU A 463 -29.38 8.14 -9.69
N ASP A 464 -30.66 8.25 -10.05
CA ASP A 464 -31.62 9.05 -9.28
C ASP A 464 -32.01 8.38 -7.95
N ILE A 465 -32.26 7.06 -7.94
CA ILE A 465 -32.69 6.34 -6.73
C ILE A 465 -31.52 6.06 -5.78
N ALA A 466 -30.33 5.75 -6.32
CA ALA A 466 -29.20 5.39 -5.47
C ALA A 466 -28.62 6.57 -4.70
N THR A 467 -28.86 7.81 -5.12
CA THR A 467 -28.39 9.02 -4.38
C THR A 467 -29.01 9.14 -2.98
N GLN A 468 -30.10 8.41 -2.70
CA GLN A 468 -30.92 8.50 -1.50
C GLN A 468 -30.99 7.19 -0.69
N LEU A 469 -30.16 6.18 -1.00
CA LEU A 469 -30.25 4.89 -0.33
C LEU A 469 -29.64 4.95 1.08
N VAL A 470 -30.51 4.94 2.09
CA VAL A 470 -30.15 4.81 3.51
C VAL A 470 -30.63 3.45 4.01
N LEU A 471 -29.76 2.72 4.69
CA LEU A 471 -30.03 1.40 5.25
C LEU A 471 -29.94 1.45 6.78
N ARG A 472 -30.90 0.83 7.47
CA ARG A 472 -30.89 0.62 8.93
C ARG A 472 -30.69 -0.86 9.22
N ASP A 473 -30.39 -1.18 10.48
CA ASP A 473 -30.07 -2.52 10.97
C ASP A 473 -28.88 -3.15 10.22
N TYR A 474 -27.98 -2.30 9.72
CA TYR A 474 -26.89 -2.72 8.84
C TYR A 474 -25.76 -3.37 9.66
N PRO A 475 -25.38 -4.62 9.38
CA PRO A 475 -24.43 -5.35 10.20
C PRO A 475 -23.00 -4.82 10.05
N ARG A 476 -22.26 -4.67 11.16
CA ARG A 476 -20.85 -4.26 11.17
C ARG A 476 -19.96 -5.08 10.24
N SER A 477 -20.21 -6.39 10.17
CA SER A 477 -19.46 -7.32 9.32
C SER A 477 -19.52 -6.99 7.83
N SER A 478 -20.55 -6.26 7.39
CA SER A 478 -20.77 -5.81 6.01
C SER A 478 -20.15 -4.45 5.69
N ILE A 479 -19.56 -3.78 6.69
CA ILE A 479 -18.79 -2.54 6.54
C ILE A 479 -17.31 -2.90 6.46
N LYS A 480 -16.63 -2.43 5.41
CA LYS A 480 -15.18 -2.52 5.26
C LYS A 480 -14.57 -1.14 5.13
N PHE A 481 -13.40 -0.95 5.73
CA PHE A 481 -12.60 0.25 5.55
C PHE A 481 -11.52 -0.03 4.51
N VAL A 482 -11.36 0.91 3.59
CA VAL A 482 -10.32 0.87 2.57
C VAL A 482 -9.57 2.19 2.55
N THR A 483 -8.30 2.15 2.18
CA THR A 483 -7.52 3.35 1.92
C THR A 483 -8.09 4.05 0.68
N VAL A 484 -8.38 5.34 0.80
CA VAL A 484 -8.80 6.17 -0.34
C VAL A 484 -7.70 6.10 -1.41
N PRO A 485 -8.06 5.94 -2.70
CA PRO A 485 -7.06 5.91 -3.77
C PRO A 485 -6.12 7.11 -3.68
N TYR A 486 -4.82 6.86 -3.82
CA TYR A 486 -3.77 7.89 -3.74
C TYR A 486 -3.61 8.59 -2.37
N LYS A 487 -4.19 8.04 -1.30
CA LYS A 487 -4.08 8.59 0.08
C LYS A 487 -3.40 7.65 1.08
N GLY A 488 -2.92 6.48 0.65
CA GLY A 488 -2.13 5.60 1.52
C GLY A 488 -0.75 6.17 1.88
N ASP A 489 -0.06 5.59 2.87
CA ASP A 489 1.30 5.99 3.29
C ASP A 489 2.25 6.08 2.11
N GLN A 490 2.05 5.17 1.16
CA GLN A 490 2.86 5.13 -0.02
C GLN A 490 2.74 6.47 -0.80
N HIS A 491 1.56 7.08 -0.83
CA HIS A 491 1.33 8.34 -1.53
C HIS A 491 1.69 9.58 -0.70
N HIS A 492 2.18 9.41 0.53
CA HIS A 492 2.56 10.54 1.37
C HIS A 492 3.67 11.35 0.70
N PRO A 493 3.52 12.67 0.48
CA PRO A 493 4.48 13.47 -0.29
C PRO A 493 5.90 13.39 0.28
N LYS A 494 6.01 13.38 1.61
CA LYS A 494 7.31 13.27 2.28
C LYS A 494 7.84 11.85 2.38
N ALA A 495 7.09 10.80 2.04
CA ALA A 495 7.54 9.41 2.22
C ALA A 495 8.97 9.20 1.69
N PHE A 496 9.75 8.40 2.40
CA PHE A 496 11.08 8.05 1.97
C PHE A 496 11.03 7.38 0.60
N ARG A 497 11.90 7.81 -0.32
CA ARG A 497 11.98 7.29 -1.70
C ARG A 497 13.44 7.20 -2.09
N HIS A 498 14.03 6.01 -1.97
CA HIS A 498 15.41 5.78 -2.38
C HIS A 498 15.64 4.34 -2.81
N HIS A 499 16.22 4.14 -3.99
CA HIS A 499 16.56 2.80 -4.47
C HIS A 499 17.68 2.17 -3.64
N ILE A 500 17.69 0.84 -3.62
CA ILE A 500 18.80 0.05 -3.09
C ILE A 500 19.98 0.21 -4.06
N GLU A 501 21.11 0.74 -3.57
CA GLU A 501 22.27 0.99 -4.43
C GLU A 501 22.93 -0.34 -4.77
N ILE A 502 23.01 -0.66 -6.06
CA ILE A 502 23.81 -1.77 -6.57
C ILE A 502 25.27 -1.38 -6.44
N ARG A 503 26.08 -2.23 -5.81
CA ARG A 503 27.49 -1.94 -5.61
C ARG A 503 28.26 -1.80 -6.91
N ASP A 504 29.23 -0.87 -6.90
CA ASP A 504 30.11 -0.58 -8.03
C ASP A 504 30.84 -1.82 -8.58
N GLU A 505 31.19 -2.79 -7.72
CA GLU A 505 31.98 -3.95 -8.16
C GLU A 505 31.19 -4.91 -9.06
N ILE A 506 29.86 -4.84 -9.02
CA ILE A 506 28.99 -5.69 -9.81
C ILE A 506 28.14 -4.90 -10.81
N PHE A 507 28.07 -3.58 -10.72
CA PHE A 507 27.30 -2.77 -11.68
C PHE A 507 28.09 -2.59 -13.00
N PRO A 508 27.56 -3.01 -14.16
CA PRO A 508 28.25 -2.87 -15.43
C PRO A 508 28.57 -1.41 -15.79
N GLU A 509 29.83 -1.13 -16.13
CA GLU A 509 30.29 0.22 -16.47
C GLU A 509 29.53 0.83 -17.67
N GLN A 510 29.14 0.02 -18.65
CA GLN A 510 28.39 0.49 -19.83
C GLN A 510 26.96 0.93 -19.51
N TRP A 511 26.46 0.70 -18.30
CA TRP A 511 25.14 1.19 -17.84
C TRP A 511 25.21 2.53 -17.10
N LYS A 512 26.41 3.05 -16.83
CA LYS A 512 26.63 4.31 -16.10
C LYS A 512 26.49 5.53 -17.01
N ASN A 513 25.28 5.79 -17.52
CA ASN A 513 24.99 6.82 -18.52
C ASN A 513 24.89 8.27 -17.97
N LYS A 514 24.76 8.46 -16.65
CA LYS A 514 24.61 9.80 -16.05
C LYS A 514 25.93 10.57 -15.86
N LYS A 515 27.07 9.86 -15.76
CA LYS A 515 28.41 10.48 -15.66
C LYS A 515 28.68 11.48 -16.80
N SER A 516 28.14 11.22 -17.98
CA SER A 516 28.29 12.05 -19.19
C SER A 516 27.55 13.39 -19.11
N GLN A 517 26.47 13.48 -18.34
CA GLN A 517 25.61 14.68 -18.30
C GLN A 517 26.09 15.70 -17.28
N GLN A 518 26.62 15.27 -16.13
CA GLN A 518 27.16 16.16 -15.09
C GLN A 518 28.54 16.76 -15.43
N GLN A 519 29.24 16.24 -16.45
CA GLN A 519 30.46 16.87 -16.98
C GLN A 519 30.20 17.83 -18.15
N GLN A 520 28.96 17.87 -18.66
CA GLN A 520 28.52 18.76 -19.74
C GLN A 520 27.68 19.94 -19.25
N GLN A 521 27.20 19.89 -17.99
CA GLN A 521 26.71 21.03 -17.22
C GLN A 521 27.83 21.56 -16.33
#